data_AF-A0A0F9PH80-F1
#
_entry.id   AF-A0A0F9PH80-F1
#
_cell.length_a   1.000
_cell.length_b   1.000
_cell.length_c   1.000
_cell.angle_alpha   90.00
_cell.angle_beta   90.00
_cell.angle_gamma   90.00
#
_symmetry.space_group_name_H-M   'P 1'
#
loop_
_entity.id
_entity.type
_entity.pdbx_description
1 polymer ?
#
loop_
_entity_poly.entity_id
_entity_poly.type
_entity_poly.pdbx_seq_one_letter_code
_entity_poly.pdbx_strand_id
1 'polypeptide(L)'
;MVTFARVRRDALPEDLPLNTSCKHYNECGCEVASCCFDCPLPVCKYEFTNGMQSVRGILQSLRIVHFLDEGRSVDWVIQVMGVSRRTVYRAQKSQNSVIASLTR
;
A
#
# COMPACT_ATOMS: atom_id res chain seq x y z
N MET A 1 18.36 31.07 -27.33
CA MET A 1 18.63 30.84 -25.89
C MET A 1 17.38 30.24 -25.28
N VAL A 2 17.48 29.09 -24.61
CA VAL A 2 16.35 28.49 -23.90
C VAL A 2 16.29 29.08 -22.49
N THR A 3 15.27 29.87 -22.20
CA THR A 3 15.00 30.36 -20.84
C THR A 3 14.32 29.27 -20.03
N PHE A 4 15.09 28.56 -19.21
CA PHE A 4 14.52 27.67 -18.20
C PHE A 4 13.71 28.48 -17.19
N ALA A 5 12.44 28.13 -17.00
CA ALA A 5 11.63 28.69 -15.94
C ALA A 5 12.27 28.34 -14.58
N ARG A 6 12.37 29.31 -13.67
CA ARG A 6 12.82 29.04 -12.29
C ARG A 6 11.83 28.06 -11.66
N VAL A 7 12.31 26.83 -11.42
CA VAL A 7 11.63 25.86 -10.56
C VAL A 7 11.41 26.52 -9.19
N ARG A 8 10.27 26.24 -8.54
CA ARG A 8 10.02 26.78 -7.20
C ARG A 8 11.06 26.22 -6.21
N ARG A 9 11.49 27.02 -5.23
CA ARG A 9 12.56 26.65 -4.28
C ARG A 9 12.22 25.37 -3.50
N ASP A 10 10.98 25.25 -3.07
CA ASP A 10 10.39 24.10 -2.35
C ASP A 10 10.33 22.77 -3.14
N ALA A 11 10.86 22.73 -4.37
CA ALA A 11 11.03 21.50 -5.15
C ALA A 11 12.40 20.83 -4.95
N LEU A 12 13.35 21.48 -4.27
CA LEU A 12 14.70 20.97 -4.04
C LEU A 12 14.76 20.12 -2.74
N PRO A 13 15.45 18.96 -2.73
CA PRO A 13 15.48 18.07 -1.55
C PRO A 13 16.02 18.71 -0.27
N GLU A 14 16.94 19.66 -0.39
CA GLU A 14 17.54 20.38 0.74
C GLU A 14 16.58 21.32 1.49
N ASP A 15 15.49 21.76 0.86
CA ASP A 15 14.46 22.62 1.47
C ASP A 15 13.35 21.80 2.17
N LEU A 16 13.44 20.46 2.19
CA LEU A 16 12.52 19.57 2.90
C LEU A 16 12.98 19.37 4.37
N PRO A 17 12.09 19.49 5.37
CA PRO A 17 12.50 19.43 6.78
C PRO A 17 13.01 18.03 7.19
N LEU A 18 14.27 17.98 7.66
CA LEU A 18 15.01 16.78 8.12
C LEU A 18 14.39 16.00 9.32
N ASN A 19 13.14 16.25 9.72
CA ASN A 19 12.44 15.46 10.75
C ASN A 19 11.19 14.70 10.25
N THR A 20 10.67 15.10 9.07
CA THR A 20 9.52 14.54 8.35
C THR A 20 9.63 13.09 7.91
N SER A 21 9.57 12.06 8.77
CA SER A 21 9.64 10.63 8.35
C SER A 21 8.53 10.15 7.38
N CYS A 22 7.48 10.95 7.20
CA CYS A 22 6.48 10.90 6.13
C CYS A 22 7.02 11.43 4.75
N LYS A 23 8.32 11.74 4.69
CA LYS A 23 9.08 12.40 3.60
C LYS A 23 10.63 12.25 3.78
N HIS A 24 11.05 11.04 4.18
CA HIS A 24 12.43 10.55 4.48
C HIS A 24 13.62 10.82 3.53
N TYR A 25 14.72 11.43 4.00
CA TYR A 25 16.09 11.03 3.60
C TYR A 25 16.98 10.90 4.84
N ASN A 26 17.57 9.70 5.00
CA ASN A 26 18.45 9.22 6.09
C ASN A 26 17.88 9.27 7.53
N GLU A 27 18.29 8.28 8.34
CA GLU A 27 17.94 8.12 9.77
C GLU A 27 16.45 7.98 10.13
N CYS A 28 15.58 7.64 9.17
CA CYS A 28 14.16 7.38 9.45
C CYS A 28 13.85 5.92 9.79
N GLY A 29 13.07 5.71 10.86
CA GLY A 29 12.46 4.45 11.25
C GLY A 29 11.03 4.64 11.77
N CYS A 30 10.27 3.55 11.88
CA CYS A 30 8.94 3.52 12.49
C CYS A 30 8.67 2.16 13.16
N GLU A 31 7.47 1.92 13.68
CA GLU A 31 7.08 0.66 14.34
C GLU A 31 7.10 -0.59 13.43
N VAL A 32 7.34 -0.43 12.13
CA VAL A 32 7.46 -1.52 11.15
C VAL A 32 8.91 -1.91 10.90
N ALA A 33 9.83 -0.93 10.88
CA ALA A 33 11.25 -1.13 10.65
C ALA A 33 12.04 0.05 11.22
N SER A 34 13.19 -0.23 11.86
CA SER A 34 14.10 0.78 12.42
C SER A 34 14.77 1.65 11.36
N CYS A 35 14.79 1.20 10.10
CA CYS A 35 15.35 1.90 8.96
C CYS A 35 14.39 1.81 7.77
N CYS A 36 14.15 2.93 7.08
CA CYS A 36 13.34 2.99 5.88
C CYS A 36 13.88 2.13 4.72
N PHE A 37 15.21 1.97 4.61
CA PHE A 37 15.84 1.14 3.58
C PHE A 37 15.65 -0.37 3.81
N ASP A 38 15.49 -0.79 5.06
CA ASP A 38 15.24 -2.18 5.47
C ASP A 38 13.74 -2.47 5.65
N CYS A 39 12.87 -1.57 5.19
CA CYS A 39 11.43 -1.68 5.40
C CYS A 39 10.82 -2.79 4.51
N PRO A 40 10.11 -3.79 5.07
CA PRO A 40 9.52 -4.88 4.30
C PRO A 40 8.23 -4.48 3.56
N LEU A 41 7.79 -3.22 3.63
CA LEU A 41 6.58 -2.74 2.96
C LEU A 41 6.90 -2.24 1.55
N PRO A 42 6.15 -2.67 0.52
CA PRO A 42 6.36 -2.20 -0.86
C PRO A 42 5.93 -0.74 -1.08
N VAL A 43 5.13 -0.18 -0.18
CA VAL A 43 4.63 1.20 -0.19
C VAL A 43 4.60 1.69 1.26
N CYS A 44 4.99 2.94 1.53
CA CYS A 44 5.07 3.43 2.90
C CYS A 44 3.66 3.50 3.52
N LYS A 45 3.52 3.08 4.78
CA LYS A 45 2.26 3.18 5.52
C LYS A 45 1.67 4.60 5.49
N TYR A 46 2.50 5.64 5.49
CA TYR A 46 2.08 7.04 5.55
C TYR A 46 1.50 7.56 4.23
N GLU A 47 1.71 6.86 3.11
CA GLU A 47 1.04 7.16 1.83
C GLU A 47 -0.44 6.74 1.84
N PHE A 48 -0.85 5.90 2.80
CA PHE A 48 -2.24 5.49 2.97
C PHE A 48 -2.94 6.33 4.05
N THR A 49 -4.16 6.79 3.75
CA THR A 49 -5.00 7.60 4.66
C THR A 49 -5.23 6.97 6.04
N ASN A 50 -5.34 5.64 6.13
CA ASN A 50 -5.51 4.90 7.40
C ASN A 50 -4.23 4.16 7.85
N GLY A 51 -3.05 4.57 7.34
CA GLY A 51 -1.77 4.03 7.77
C GLY A 51 -1.65 2.51 7.60
N MET A 52 -1.12 1.86 8.64
CA MET A 52 -1.00 0.40 8.71
C MET A 52 -2.33 -0.36 8.68
N GLN A 53 -3.48 0.28 8.92
CA GLN A 53 -4.78 -0.40 8.77
C GLN A 53 -5.08 -0.66 7.30
N SER A 54 -4.82 0.32 6.41
CA SER A 54 -4.92 0.13 4.96
C SER A 54 -3.98 -0.96 4.47
N VAL A 55 -2.70 -0.92 4.88
CA VAL A 55 -1.69 -1.94 4.51
C VAL A 55 -2.17 -3.34 4.89
N ARG A 56 -2.63 -3.56 6.13
CA ARG A 56 -3.16 -4.86 6.58
C ARG A 56 -4.42 -5.28 5.80
N GLY A 57 -5.33 -4.35 5.52
CA GLY A 57 -6.54 -4.61 4.75
C GLY A 57 -6.26 -5.01 3.29
N ILE A 58 -5.29 -4.36 2.65
CA ILE A 58 -4.81 -4.68 1.30
C ILE A 58 -4.16 -6.07 1.31
N LEU A 59 -3.20 -6.34 2.20
CA LEU A 59 -2.52 -7.64 2.32
C LEU A 59 -3.45 -8.80 2.70
N GLN A 60 -4.54 -8.54 3.43
CA GLN A 60 -5.59 -9.53 3.68
C GLN A 60 -6.41 -9.79 2.41
N SER A 61 -6.81 -8.73 1.71
CA SER A 61 -7.63 -8.84 0.48
C SER A 61 -6.87 -9.54 -0.64
N LEU A 62 -5.58 -9.25 -0.82
CA LEU A 62 -4.70 -9.92 -1.78
C LEU A 62 -4.53 -11.41 -1.49
N ARG A 63 -4.41 -11.81 -0.21
CA ARG A 63 -4.36 -13.24 0.17
C ARG A 63 -5.67 -13.97 -0.07
N ILE A 64 -6.81 -13.34 0.21
CA ILE A 64 -8.14 -13.90 -0.13
C ILE A 64 -8.22 -14.16 -1.63
N VAL A 65 -7.90 -13.13 -2.43
CA VAL A 65 -7.90 -13.19 -3.89
C VAL A 65 -7.00 -14.30 -4.41
N HIS A 66 -5.75 -14.36 -3.94
CA HIS A 66 -4.78 -15.37 -4.35
C HIS A 66 -5.29 -16.80 -4.11
N PHE A 67 -5.88 -17.10 -2.96
CA PHE A 67 -6.46 -18.43 -2.71
C PHE A 67 -7.68 -18.73 -3.61
N LEU A 68 -8.50 -17.73 -3.94
CA LEU A 68 -9.62 -17.92 -4.88
C LEU A 68 -9.11 -18.16 -6.31
N ASP A 69 -8.06 -17.45 -6.73
CA ASP A 69 -7.40 -17.64 -8.03
C ASP A 69 -6.68 -19.00 -8.13
N GLU A 70 -6.21 -19.56 -7.00
CA GLU A 70 -5.78 -20.98 -6.88
C GLU A 70 -6.93 -22.01 -6.92
N GLY A 71 -8.19 -21.56 -7.03
CA GLY A 71 -9.37 -22.43 -7.06
C GLY A 71 -9.82 -22.96 -5.69
N ARG A 72 -9.39 -22.35 -4.57
CA ARG A 72 -9.92 -22.70 -3.24
C ARG A 72 -11.37 -22.21 -3.10
N SER A 73 -12.20 -22.97 -2.38
CA SER A 73 -13.59 -22.56 -2.12
C SER A 73 -13.67 -21.40 -1.13
N VAL A 74 -14.73 -20.59 -1.23
CA VAL A 74 -15.01 -19.48 -0.30
C VAL A 74 -15.06 -19.97 1.15
N ASP A 75 -15.65 -21.14 1.42
CA ASP A 75 -15.76 -21.69 2.77
C ASP A 75 -14.41 -22.18 3.31
N TRP A 76 -13.53 -22.71 2.46
CA TRP A 76 -12.15 -23.03 2.84
C TRP A 76 -11.37 -21.75 3.22
N VAL A 77 -11.51 -20.68 2.43
CA VAL A 77 -10.86 -19.38 2.72
C VAL A 77 -11.38 -18.78 4.03
N ILE A 78 -12.69 -18.85 4.29
CA ILE A 78 -13.30 -18.44 5.57
C ILE A 78 -12.66 -19.19 6.75
N GLN A 79 -12.55 -20.52 6.65
CA GLN A 79 -12.03 -21.38 7.70
C GLN A 79 -10.54 -21.15 7.96
N VAL A 80 -9.71 -21.10 6.92
CA VAL A 80 -8.25 -20.98 7.05
C VAL A 80 -7.80 -19.57 7.45
N MET A 81 -8.48 -18.53 6.98
CA MET A 81 -8.10 -17.14 7.27
C MET A 81 -8.84 -16.56 8.49
N GLY A 82 -9.84 -17.25 9.04
CA GLY A 82 -10.67 -16.75 10.15
C GLY A 82 -11.48 -15.50 9.81
N VAL A 83 -11.89 -15.35 8.53
CA VAL A 83 -12.58 -14.15 8.03
C VAL A 83 -14.06 -14.40 7.74
N SER A 84 -14.89 -13.38 7.92
CA SER A 84 -16.31 -13.49 7.55
C SER A 84 -16.50 -13.67 6.03
N ARG A 85 -17.59 -14.35 5.63
CA ARG A 85 -18.02 -14.46 4.23
C ARG A 85 -18.19 -13.10 3.54
N ARG A 86 -18.61 -12.06 4.29
CA ARG A 86 -18.69 -10.66 3.81
C ARG A 86 -17.32 -10.07 3.48
N THR A 87 -16.26 -10.48 4.18
CA THR A 87 -14.88 -10.04 3.88
C THR A 87 -14.38 -10.66 2.58
N VAL A 88 -14.66 -11.95 2.34
CA VAL A 88 -14.26 -12.64 1.10
C VAL A 88 -14.87 -11.98 -0.14
N TYR A 89 -16.20 -11.84 -0.18
CA TYR A 89 -16.88 -11.22 -1.34
C TYR A 89 -16.52 -9.73 -1.53
N ARG A 90 -16.17 -9.01 -0.46
CA ARG A 90 -15.70 -7.62 -0.58
C ARG A 90 -14.34 -7.54 -1.27
N ALA A 91 -13.39 -8.41 -0.92
CA ALA A 91 -12.09 -8.48 -1.57
C ALA A 91 -12.23 -8.81 -3.07
N GLN A 92 -13.06 -9.81 -3.40
CA GLN A 92 -13.36 -10.20 -4.79
C GLN A 92 -13.97 -9.06 -5.61
N LYS A 93 -14.92 -8.30 -5.03
CA LYS A 93 -15.52 -7.12 -5.69
C LYS A 93 -14.47 -6.03 -5.96
N SER A 94 -13.57 -5.78 -5.02
CA SER A 94 -12.49 -4.80 -5.20
C SER A 94 -11.52 -5.22 -6.31
N GLN A 95 -11.07 -6.47 -6.35
CA GLN A 95 -10.23 -6.99 -7.45
C GLN A 95 -10.91 -6.82 -8.82
N ASN A 96 -12.17 -7.24 -8.93
CA ASN A 96 -12.91 -7.15 -10.19
C ASN A 96 -13.04 -5.69 -10.69
N SER A 97 -13.17 -4.71 -9.79
CA SER A 97 -13.21 -3.28 -10.18
C SER A 97 -11.89 -2.77 -10.77
N VAL A 98 -10.74 -3.27 -10.29
CA VAL A 98 -9.42 -2.93 -10.83
C VAL A 98 -9.24 -3.59 -12.20
N ILE A 99 -9.54 -4.89 -12.33
CA ILE A 99 -9.44 -5.61 -13.61
C ILE A 99 -10.34 -4.96 -14.67
N ALA A 100 -11.61 -4.68 -14.34
CA ALA A 100 -12.55 -4.01 -15.25
C ALA A 100 -12.22 -2.54 -15.59
N SER A 101 -11.19 -1.97 -14.96
CA SER A 101 -10.61 -0.67 -15.32
C SER A 101 -9.37 -0.78 -16.23
N LEU A 102 -8.71 -1.95 -16.25
CA LEU A 102 -7.55 -2.25 -17.10
C LEU A 102 -7.96 -2.86 -18.46
N THR A 103 -9.19 -3.37 -18.58
CA THR A 103 -9.72 -4.03 -19.79
C THR A 103 -10.72 -3.14 -20.55
N ARG A 104 -10.49 -1.83 -20.63
CA ARG A 104 -11.30 -0.87 -21.40
C ARG A 104 -10.43 0.00 -22.30
#